data_AF-A0A2M7MVU3-F1
#
_entry.id   AF-A0A2M7MVU3-F1
#
_cell.length_a   1.000
_cell.length_b   1.000
_cell.length_c   1.000
_cell.angle_alpha   90.00
_cell.angle_beta   90.00
_cell.angle_gamma   90.00
#
_symmetry.space_group_name_H-M   'P 1'
#
loop_
_entity.id
_entity.type
_entity.pdbx_description
1 polymer ?
#
loop_
_entity_poly.entity_id
_entity_poly.type
_entity_poly.pdbx_seq_one_letter_code
_entity_poly.pdbx_strand_id
1 'polypeptide(L)'
;MYSEYFISLIAGLSLSATAQAADKMGVDVFNSVCAACHTTGAAGAPKFGDKTAWGKRNEQGLAVLIKSAIKGKKIMPAKGGHPDLSDLEVARAVVHMANAGGGTFKEPQSADIAKALK
;
A
#
# COMPACT_ATOMS: atom_id res chain seq x y z
N MET A 1 51.20 30.23 28.74
CA MET A 1 50.94 29.58 27.44
C MET A 1 50.61 28.12 27.74
N TYR A 2 49.40 27.88 28.26
CA TYR A 2 48.90 26.54 28.56
C TYR A 2 47.66 26.32 27.70
N SER A 3 47.74 25.29 26.87
CA SER A 3 46.83 24.93 25.79
C SER A 3 45.49 24.46 26.35
N GLU A 4 44.41 25.10 25.89
CA GLU A 4 43.03 24.75 26.23
C GLU A 4 42.68 23.34 25.71
N TYR A 5 42.28 22.46 26.63
CA TYR A 5 41.74 21.14 26.33
C TYR A 5 40.26 21.25 25.91
N PHE A 6 40.01 21.53 24.63
CA PHE A 6 38.69 21.32 24.03
C PHE A 6 38.52 19.84 23.63
N ILE A 7 38.23 19.00 24.61
CA ILE A 7 37.69 17.65 24.39
C ILE A 7 36.24 17.67 24.84
N SER A 8 35.33 17.62 23.88
CA SER A 8 34.13 16.78 23.99
C SER A 8 33.58 16.52 22.60
N LEU A 9 33.75 15.26 22.21
CA LEU A 9 33.20 14.63 21.02
C LEU A 9 31.69 14.86 20.91
N ILE A 10 31.28 15.34 19.73
CA ILE A 10 30.19 14.80 18.91
C ILE A 10 29.58 13.46 19.42
N ALA A 11 28.40 13.55 20.05
CA ALA A 11 27.45 12.44 20.05
C ALA A 11 26.64 12.55 18.76
N GLY A 12 27.04 11.76 17.76
CA GLY A 12 26.41 11.71 16.45
C GLY A 12 24.95 11.29 16.55
N LEU A 13 24.06 12.16 16.09
CA LEU A 13 22.71 11.78 15.69
C LEU A 13 22.82 11.07 14.34
N SER A 14 23.16 9.77 14.37
CA SER A 14 23.07 8.91 13.20
C SER A 14 21.60 8.65 12.88
N LEU A 15 20.99 9.58 12.16
CA LEU A 15 19.75 9.30 11.42
C LEU A 15 20.12 8.45 10.21
N SER A 16 20.35 7.16 10.42
CA SER A 16 20.35 6.17 9.34
C SER A 16 18.91 5.96 8.89
N ALA A 17 18.33 6.99 8.26
CA ALA A 17 17.23 6.79 7.34
C ALA A 17 17.83 6.10 6.13
N THR A 18 17.79 4.77 6.09
CA THR A 18 17.86 4.06 4.82
C THR A 18 16.71 4.62 4.00
N ALA A 19 17.03 5.51 3.07
CA ALA A 19 16.11 6.02 2.08
C ALA A 19 15.70 4.84 1.18
N GLN A 20 14.79 4.02 1.69
CA GLN A 20 13.93 3.21 0.85
C GLN A 20 13.28 4.22 -0.10
N ALA A 21 13.43 4.03 -1.41
CA ALA A 21 12.73 4.86 -2.38
C ALA A 21 11.29 5.02 -1.89
N ALA A 22 10.81 6.26 -1.77
CA ALA A 22 9.53 6.53 -1.14
C ALA A 22 8.46 5.68 -1.85
N ASP A 23 7.82 4.79 -1.09
CA ASP A 23 6.79 3.89 -1.62
C ASP A 23 5.74 4.73 -2.38
N LYS A 24 5.26 4.24 -3.53
CA LYS A 24 4.29 4.97 -4.39
C LYS A 24 2.91 5.13 -3.77
N MET A 25 2.24 6.24 -4.08
CA MET A 25 0.86 6.47 -3.64
C MET A 25 -0.11 5.46 -4.29
N GLY A 26 -1.24 5.21 -3.62
CA GLY A 26 -2.22 4.22 -4.08
C GLY A 26 -2.79 4.51 -5.48
N VAL A 27 -2.97 5.79 -5.82
CA VAL A 27 -3.44 6.19 -7.17
C VAL A 27 -2.41 5.89 -8.25
N ASP A 28 -1.11 6.03 -7.96
CA ASP A 28 -0.04 5.78 -8.92
C ASP A 28 0.08 4.28 -9.23
N VAL A 29 0.00 3.45 -8.19
CA VAL A 29 -0.04 1.99 -8.31
C VAL A 29 -1.31 1.56 -9.05
N PHE A 30 -2.46 2.16 -8.73
CA PHE A 30 -3.70 1.87 -9.45
C PHE A 30 -3.56 2.16 -10.94
N ASN A 31 -3.08 3.35 -11.32
CA ASN A 31 -2.95 3.76 -12.71
C ASN A 31 -1.96 2.89 -13.49
N SER A 32 -0.83 2.52 -12.87
CA SER A 32 0.23 1.76 -13.53
C SER A 32 -0.03 0.25 -13.62
N VAL A 33 -0.81 -0.31 -12.69
CA VAL A 33 -0.99 -1.76 -12.54
C VAL A 33 -2.45 -2.17 -12.54
N CYS A 34 -3.22 -1.67 -11.57
CA CYS A 34 -4.55 -2.21 -11.28
C CYS A 34 -5.60 -1.83 -12.34
N ALA A 35 -5.45 -0.67 -12.97
CA ALA A 35 -6.38 -0.11 -13.95
C ALA A 35 -6.56 -1.02 -15.17
N ALA A 36 -5.55 -1.81 -15.54
CA ALA A 36 -5.59 -2.74 -16.67
C ALA A 36 -6.81 -3.67 -16.63
N CYS A 37 -7.23 -4.09 -15.42
CA CYS A 37 -8.40 -4.94 -15.24
C CYS A 37 -9.56 -4.22 -14.57
N HIS A 38 -9.28 -3.35 -13.59
CA HIS A 38 -10.32 -2.78 -12.74
C HIS A 38 -11.01 -1.55 -13.33
N THR A 39 -10.50 -0.93 -14.40
CA THR A 39 -11.25 0.14 -15.08
C THR A 39 -12.38 -0.44 -15.94
N THR A 40 -12.09 -1.51 -16.69
CA THR A 40 -13.04 -2.12 -17.64
C THR A 40 -13.83 -3.27 -17.03
N GLY A 41 -13.40 -3.81 -15.89
CA GLY A 41 -13.96 -5.02 -15.30
C GLY A 41 -13.51 -6.29 -16.01
N ALA A 42 -12.33 -6.28 -16.64
CA ALA A 42 -11.79 -7.41 -17.38
C ALA A 42 -11.75 -8.68 -16.52
N ALA A 43 -12.07 -9.82 -17.13
CA ALA A 43 -12.16 -11.12 -16.46
C ALA A 43 -13.09 -11.14 -15.21
N GLY A 44 -14.07 -10.22 -15.12
CA GLY A 44 -14.97 -10.09 -13.97
C GLY A 44 -14.38 -9.34 -12.78
N ALA A 45 -13.32 -8.55 -12.98
CA ALA A 45 -12.77 -7.69 -11.95
C ALA A 45 -13.81 -6.66 -11.47
N PRO A 46 -13.90 -6.36 -10.16
CA PRO A 46 -14.78 -5.31 -9.66
C PRO A 46 -14.34 -3.96 -10.23
N LYS A 47 -15.25 -3.29 -10.94
CA LYS A 47 -14.96 -2.02 -11.60
C LYS A 47 -14.65 -0.93 -10.58
N PHE A 48 -13.65 -0.11 -10.85
CA PHE A 48 -13.33 1.06 -10.05
C PHE A 48 -14.54 2.02 -9.99
N GLY A 49 -14.88 2.49 -8.79
CA GLY A 49 -16.03 3.37 -8.58
C GLY A 49 -17.41 2.67 -8.54
N ASP A 50 -17.51 1.38 -8.85
CA ASP A 50 -18.79 0.65 -8.81
C ASP A 50 -19.19 0.32 -7.37
N LYS A 51 -20.00 1.19 -6.77
CA LYS A 51 -20.48 1.02 -5.39
C LYS A 51 -21.23 -0.29 -5.15
N THR A 52 -21.92 -0.83 -6.15
CA THR A 52 -22.65 -2.09 -6.02
C THR A 52 -21.68 -3.27 -5.96
N ALA A 53 -20.68 -3.29 -6.85
CA ALA A 53 -19.64 -4.31 -6.83
C ALA A 53 -18.79 -4.24 -5.55
N TRP A 54 -18.53 -3.04 -5.04
CA TRP A 54 -17.65 -2.83 -3.88
C TRP A 54 -18.35 -2.92 -2.52
N GLY A 55 -19.66 -2.72 -2.42
CA GLY A 55 -20.39 -2.72 -1.13
C GLY A 55 -20.10 -3.93 -0.25
N LYS A 56 -20.44 -5.14 -0.72
CA LYS A 56 -20.16 -6.40 0.02
C LYS A 56 -18.67 -6.70 0.22
N ARG A 57 -17.80 -6.12 -0.61
CA ARG A 57 -16.34 -6.28 -0.47
C ARG A 57 -15.83 -5.39 0.67
N ASN A 58 -16.29 -4.15 0.73
CA ASN A 58 -15.96 -3.20 1.77
C ASN A 58 -16.46 -3.67 3.15
N GLU A 59 -17.61 -4.34 3.22
CA GLU A 59 -18.12 -4.99 4.45
C GLU A 59 -17.17 -6.05 5.02
N GLN A 60 -16.28 -6.66 4.22
CA GLN A 60 -15.28 -7.62 4.71
C GLN A 60 -14.16 -6.96 5.51
N GLY A 61 -14.04 -5.63 5.41
CA GLY A 61 -13.01 -4.84 6.06
C GLY A 61 -11.68 -4.82 5.28
N LEU A 62 -10.90 -3.77 5.55
CA LEU A 62 -9.69 -3.45 4.79
C LEU A 62 -8.63 -4.58 4.81
N ALA A 63 -8.42 -5.23 5.96
CA ALA A 63 -7.42 -6.28 6.09
C ALA A 63 -7.67 -7.47 5.13
N VAL A 64 -8.93 -7.84 4.94
CA VAL A 64 -9.32 -8.95 4.03
C VAL A 64 -9.09 -8.55 2.57
N LEU A 65 -9.38 -7.30 2.22
CA LEU A 65 -9.14 -6.77 0.88
C LEU A 65 -7.64 -6.72 0.56
N ILE A 66 -6.83 -6.19 1.48
CA ILE A 66 -5.37 -6.13 1.35
C ILE A 66 -4.78 -7.54 1.18
N LYS A 67 -5.17 -8.48 2.04
CA LYS A 67 -4.68 -9.87 1.97
C LYS A 67 -5.04 -10.53 0.63
N SER A 68 -6.25 -10.27 0.12
CA SER A 68 -6.68 -10.77 -1.19
C SER A 68 -5.85 -10.19 -2.34
N ALA A 69 -5.51 -8.90 -2.30
CA ALA A 69 -4.72 -8.26 -3.35
C ALA A 69 -3.25 -8.69 -3.31
N ILE A 70 -2.66 -8.81 -2.12
CA ILE A 70 -1.26 -9.23 -1.95
C ILE A 70 -1.08 -10.70 -2.34
N LYS A 71 -1.94 -11.60 -1.86
CA LYS A 71 -1.82 -13.04 -2.13
C LYS A 71 -2.43 -13.47 -3.47
N GLY A 72 -3.22 -12.61 -4.09
CA GLY A 72 -4.04 -12.96 -5.25
C GLY A 72 -5.34 -13.66 -4.84
N LYS A 73 -6.32 -13.66 -5.74
CA LYS A 73 -7.64 -14.26 -5.51
C LYS A 73 -8.30 -14.64 -6.82
N LYS A 74 -8.62 -15.92 -6.99
CA LYS A 74 -9.19 -16.48 -8.23
C LYS A 74 -8.28 -16.13 -9.42
N ILE A 75 -8.79 -15.40 -10.41
CA ILE A 75 -8.06 -14.97 -11.60
C ILE A 75 -7.17 -13.72 -11.34
N MET A 76 -7.34 -13.03 -10.21
CA MET A 76 -6.50 -11.89 -9.86
C MET A 76 -5.13 -12.40 -9.34
N PRO A 77 -4.01 -12.13 -10.05
CA PRO A 77 -2.69 -12.56 -9.62
C PRO A 77 -2.24 -11.83 -8.33
N ALA A 78 -1.31 -12.44 -7.61
CA ALA A 78 -0.67 -11.84 -6.44
C ALA A 78 -0.06 -10.48 -6.81
N LYS A 79 -0.30 -9.46 -5.98
CA LYS A 79 0.13 -8.07 -6.20
C LYS A 79 -0.25 -7.50 -7.57
N GLY A 80 -1.37 -7.95 -8.14
CA GLY A 80 -1.78 -7.55 -9.49
C GLY A 80 -0.85 -8.01 -10.60
N GLY A 81 0.05 -8.98 -10.33
CA GLY A 81 1.03 -9.49 -11.30
C GLY A 81 2.38 -8.79 -11.23
N HIS A 82 2.58 -7.87 -10.28
CA HIS A 82 3.80 -7.08 -10.15
C HIS A 82 4.50 -7.42 -8.81
N PRO A 83 5.42 -8.42 -8.80
CA PRO A 83 6.05 -8.89 -7.57
C PRO A 83 6.92 -7.83 -6.88
N ASP A 84 7.40 -6.85 -7.64
CA ASP A 84 8.26 -5.76 -7.16
C ASP A 84 7.51 -4.69 -6.34
N LEU A 85 6.18 -4.69 -6.38
CA LEU A 85 5.40 -3.78 -5.53
C LEU A 85 5.57 -4.16 -4.06
N SER A 86 5.78 -3.16 -3.22
CA SER A 86 5.74 -3.38 -1.77
C SER A 86 4.32 -3.70 -1.31
N ASP A 87 4.19 -4.39 -0.19
CA ASP A 87 2.86 -4.71 0.37
C ASP A 87 2.10 -3.42 0.76
N LEU A 88 2.84 -2.37 1.15
CA LEU A 88 2.27 -1.05 1.42
C LEU A 88 1.72 -0.40 0.15
N GLU A 89 2.47 -0.42 -0.95
CA GLU A 89 2.02 0.09 -2.25
C GLU A 89 0.72 -0.57 -2.71
N VAL A 90 0.66 -1.91 -2.63
CA VAL A 90 -0.57 -2.67 -2.94
C VAL A 90 -1.71 -2.27 -2.01
N ALA A 91 -1.46 -2.16 -0.71
CA ALA A 91 -2.49 -1.82 0.26
C ALA A 91 -3.07 -0.41 0.06
N ARG A 92 -2.23 0.56 -0.32
CA ARG A 92 -2.70 1.91 -0.66
C ARG A 92 -3.54 1.92 -1.93
N ALA A 93 -3.18 1.12 -2.94
CA ALA A 93 -4.00 0.93 -4.13
C ALA A 93 -5.37 0.33 -3.78
N VAL A 94 -5.41 -0.66 -2.87
CA VAL A 94 -6.66 -1.24 -2.37
C VAL A 94 -7.54 -0.17 -1.70
N VAL A 95 -6.98 0.69 -0.84
CA VAL A 95 -7.75 1.79 -0.22
C VAL A 95 -8.29 2.75 -1.27
N HIS A 96 -7.47 3.14 -2.24
CA HIS A 96 -7.91 4.02 -3.34
C HIS A 96 -9.14 3.46 -4.06
N MET A 97 -9.09 2.17 -4.42
CA MET A 97 -10.18 1.48 -5.13
C MET A 97 -11.42 1.27 -4.25
N ALA A 98 -11.21 0.82 -3.01
CA ALA A 98 -12.30 0.55 -2.08
C ALA A 98 -13.06 1.84 -1.72
N ASN A 99 -12.36 2.95 -1.52
CA ASN A 99 -12.96 4.25 -1.22
C ASN A 99 -13.69 4.83 -2.44
N ALA A 100 -13.15 4.68 -3.65
CA ALA A 100 -13.89 5.01 -4.86
C ALA A 100 -15.19 4.20 -4.96
N GLY A 101 -15.17 2.94 -4.55
CA GLY A 101 -16.34 2.05 -4.41
C GLY A 101 -17.25 2.34 -3.20
N GLY A 102 -17.08 3.46 -2.49
CA GLY A 102 -17.92 3.85 -1.35
C GLY A 102 -17.42 3.40 0.03
N GLY A 103 -16.20 2.89 0.13
CA GLY A 103 -15.52 2.66 1.40
C GLY A 103 -15.03 3.97 2.05
N THR A 104 -14.68 3.89 3.32
CA THR A 104 -14.16 5.03 4.12
C THR A 104 -12.89 4.64 4.87
N PHE A 105 -12.01 3.91 4.21
CA PHE A 105 -10.78 3.41 4.79
C PHE A 105 -9.69 4.47 4.82
N LYS A 106 -8.94 4.52 5.92
CA LYS A 106 -7.74 5.36 6.03
C LYS A 106 -6.58 4.72 5.27
N GLU A 107 -5.70 5.56 4.74
CA GLU A 107 -4.47 5.10 4.11
C GLU A 107 -3.59 4.37 5.14
N PRO A 108 -3.21 3.10 4.89
CA PRO A 108 -2.43 2.31 5.84
C PRO A 108 -0.97 2.74 5.84
N GLN A 109 -0.31 2.53 6.97
CA GLN A 109 1.14 2.66 7.12
C GLN A 109 1.79 1.28 7.18
N SER A 110 3.12 1.18 6.98
CA SER A 110 3.83 -0.11 6.97
C SER A 110 3.56 -0.98 8.20
N ALA A 111 3.41 -0.35 9.38
CA ALA A 111 3.08 -1.03 10.63
C ALA A 111 1.69 -1.71 10.59
N ASP A 112 0.72 -1.13 9.90
CA ASP A 112 -0.63 -1.67 9.76
C ASP A 112 -0.65 -2.90 8.84
N ILE A 113 0.23 -2.91 7.83
CA ILE A 113 0.34 -4.00 6.87
C ILE A 113 0.89 -5.27 7.52
N ALA A 114 1.93 -5.14 8.34
CA ALA A 114 2.51 -6.25 9.08
C ALA A 114 1.48 -6.95 10.00
N LYS A 115 0.46 -6.22 10.47
CA LYS A 115 -0.65 -6.77 11.24
C LYS A 115 -1.71 -7.44 10.36
N ALA A 116 -2.01 -6.86 9.19
CA ALA A 116 -3.02 -7.39 8.26
C ALA A 116 -2.62 -8.71 7.58
N LEU A 117 -1.32 -9.00 7.52
CA LEU A 117 -0.77 -10.17 6.83
C LEU A 117 -0.51 -11.39 7.73
N LYS A 118 -0.52 -11.20 9.06
CA LYS A 118 -0.51 -12.29 10.04
C LYS A 118 -1.84 -13.06 10.01
#